data_AF-E8JPK3-F1
#
_entry.id   AF-E8JPK3-F1
#
_cell.length_a   1.000
_cell.length_b   1.000
_cell.length_c   1.000
_cell.angle_alpha   90.00
_cell.angle_beta   90.00
_cell.angle_gamma   90.00
#
_symmetry.space_group_name_H-M   'P 1'
#
loop_
_entity.id
_entity.type
_entity.pdbx_description
1 polymer ?
#
loop_
_entity_poly.entity_id
_entity_poly.type
_entity_poly.pdbx_seq_one_letter_code
_entity_poly.pdbx_strand_id
1 'polypeptide(L)'
;MKIITEKELTRMHYSNGNYEAFARPKKPENVDQKSAYIVGSGLAALSTAVFFVRDGQMPGNHIHILEELKLPSGSMDGIKNDRLGYIIRGGREMEPYFEVLWDLFRSIPSLENPDHSILDEFYWLNKEDPCYAKTHVIHERGKAIPDDGKLTLSEKAIKEIIDLILMPESKLENVQIDQIFDDEFFKSNFWLYWCTMFAFEP
;
A
#
# COMPACT_ATOMS: atom_id res chain seq x y z
N MET A 1 -32.91 25.82 -3.94
CA MET A 1 -32.02 24.97 -3.12
C MET A 1 -32.26 23.53 -3.58
N LYS A 2 -31.40 23.03 -4.48
CA LYS A 2 -31.58 21.70 -5.08
C LYS A 2 -31.00 20.69 -4.10
N ILE A 3 -31.84 19.84 -3.54
CA ILE A 3 -31.38 18.74 -2.68
C ILE A 3 -30.78 17.71 -3.63
N ILE A 4 -29.46 17.61 -3.59
CA ILE A 4 -28.67 16.64 -4.35
C ILE A 4 -28.91 15.27 -3.69
N THR A 5 -29.38 14.30 -4.48
CA THR A 5 -29.64 12.94 -3.99
C THR A 5 -28.36 12.10 -4.03
N GLU A 6 -28.25 11.02 -3.24
CA GLU A 6 -27.07 10.12 -3.21
C GLU A 6 -26.64 9.60 -4.59
N LYS A 7 -27.55 9.54 -5.57
CA LYS A 7 -27.25 9.18 -6.96
C LYS A 7 -26.42 10.23 -7.72
N GLU A 8 -26.40 11.48 -7.27
CA GLU A 8 -25.54 12.54 -7.82
C GLU A 8 -24.14 12.55 -7.17
N LEU A 9 -23.87 11.65 -6.20
CA LEU A 9 -22.58 11.58 -5.47
C LEU A 9 -21.58 10.56 -6.04
N THR A 10 -21.96 9.65 -6.94
CA THR A 10 -21.00 8.68 -7.52
C THR A 10 -20.31 9.26 -8.75
N ARG A 11 -19.31 10.11 -8.52
CA ARG A 11 -18.36 10.59 -9.54
C ARG A 11 -17.32 9.54 -9.97
N MET A 12 -17.43 8.31 -9.48
CA MET A 12 -16.51 7.20 -9.74
C MET A 12 -17.28 5.87 -9.80
N HIS A 13 -16.72 4.90 -10.50
CA HIS A 13 -17.15 3.50 -10.48
C HIS A 13 -15.92 2.60 -10.38
N TYR A 14 -16.07 1.42 -9.79
CA TYR A 14 -15.01 0.41 -9.77
C TYR A 14 -15.05 -0.43 -11.04
N SER A 15 -13.88 -0.82 -11.50
CA SER A 15 -13.69 -1.72 -12.62
C SER A 15 -12.46 -2.59 -12.42
N ASN A 16 -12.32 -3.61 -13.25
CA ASN A 16 -11.14 -4.45 -13.32
C ASN A 16 -10.90 -4.93 -14.76
N GLY A 17 -9.72 -5.49 -14.98
CA GLY A 17 -9.33 -6.03 -16.28
C GLY A 17 -8.83 -4.99 -17.28
N ASN A 18 -8.32 -5.50 -18.39
CA ASN A 18 -7.50 -4.74 -19.33
C ASN A 18 -8.24 -3.60 -20.04
N TYR A 19 -9.57 -3.70 -20.21
CA TYR A 19 -10.32 -2.70 -20.95
C TYR A 19 -10.24 -1.33 -20.28
N GLU A 20 -10.56 -1.26 -18.98
CA GLU A 20 -10.46 -0.02 -18.21
C GLU A 20 -9.00 0.30 -17.85
N ALA A 21 -8.16 -0.72 -17.59
CA ALA A 21 -6.76 -0.50 -17.25
C ALA A 21 -5.95 0.16 -18.39
N PHE A 22 -6.28 -0.08 -19.67
CA PHE A 22 -5.58 0.54 -20.80
C PHE A 22 -6.32 1.72 -21.43
N ALA A 23 -7.56 1.98 -21.02
CA ALA A 23 -8.29 3.15 -21.45
C ALA A 23 -7.63 4.44 -20.93
N ARG A 24 -7.77 5.53 -21.68
CA ARG A 24 -7.33 6.86 -21.25
C ARG A 24 -8.54 7.77 -21.07
N PRO A 25 -8.64 8.51 -19.95
CA PRO A 25 -9.77 9.39 -19.72
C PRO A 25 -9.74 10.58 -20.68
N LYS A 26 -10.92 11.09 -21.04
CA LYS A 26 -11.04 12.39 -21.69
C LYS A 26 -10.66 13.49 -20.70
N LYS A 27 -10.17 14.62 -21.21
CA LYS A 27 -9.89 15.80 -20.38
C LYS A 27 -11.13 16.20 -19.57
N PRO A 28 -11.06 16.26 -18.24
CA PRO A 28 -12.20 16.64 -17.42
C PRO A 28 -12.67 18.08 -17.69
N GLU A 29 -13.98 18.29 -17.57
CA GLU A 29 -14.60 19.58 -17.86
C GLU A 29 -14.05 20.69 -16.93
N ASN A 30 -13.71 21.83 -17.54
CA ASN A 30 -13.23 23.05 -16.88
C ASN A 30 -11.97 22.86 -16.00
N VAL A 31 -11.17 21.80 -16.22
CA VAL A 31 -9.98 21.55 -15.37
C VAL A 31 -8.91 22.64 -15.49
N ASP A 32 -8.83 23.33 -16.64
CA ASP A 32 -7.93 24.46 -16.85
C ASP A 32 -8.24 25.67 -15.96
N GLN A 33 -9.43 25.71 -15.33
CA GLN A 33 -9.87 26.79 -14.43
C GLN A 33 -9.85 26.35 -12.96
N LYS A 34 -9.25 25.19 -12.65
CA LYS A 34 -9.18 24.63 -11.30
C LYS A 34 -7.73 24.60 -10.81
N SER A 35 -7.57 24.63 -9.49
CA SER A 35 -6.29 24.45 -8.80
C SER A 35 -6.43 23.43 -7.68
N ALA A 36 -5.33 22.77 -7.34
CA ALA A 36 -5.25 21.80 -6.27
C ALA A 36 -4.20 22.24 -5.23
N TYR A 37 -4.57 22.17 -3.96
CA TYR A 37 -3.67 22.38 -2.83
C TYR A 37 -3.61 21.07 -2.03
N ILE A 38 -2.42 20.50 -1.93
CA ILE A 38 -2.19 19.18 -1.36
C ILE A 38 -1.30 19.36 -0.13
N VAL A 39 -1.82 19.00 1.05
CA VAL A 39 -1.10 19.15 2.33
C VAL A 39 -0.27 17.89 2.58
N GLY A 40 1.03 18.08 2.80
CA GLY A 40 2.05 17.03 2.88
C GLY A 40 2.60 16.62 1.51
N SER A 41 3.76 15.98 1.51
CA SER A 41 4.45 15.46 0.32
C SER A 41 4.86 13.98 0.45
N GLY A 42 4.10 13.23 1.25
CA GLY A 42 4.20 11.76 1.28
C GLY A 42 3.60 11.12 0.03
N LEU A 43 3.66 9.78 -0.05
CA LEU A 43 3.19 9.00 -1.19
C LEU A 43 1.79 9.39 -1.65
N ALA A 44 0.81 9.51 -0.75
CA ALA A 44 -0.56 9.89 -1.11
C ALA A 44 -0.64 11.25 -1.83
N ALA A 45 0.11 12.24 -1.35
CA ALA A 45 0.11 13.59 -1.91
C ALA A 45 0.77 13.62 -3.30
N LEU A 46 1.92 12.97 -3.43
CA LEU A 46 2.64 12.86 -4.70
C LEU A 46 1.83 12.07 -5.73
N SER A 47 1.21 10.96 -5.33
CA SER A 47 0.32 10.19 -6.19
C SER A 47 -0.88 11.00 -6.66
N THR A 48 -1.47 11.82 -5.77
CA THR A 48 -2.56 12.72 -6.14
C THR A 48 -2.11 13.72 -7.22
N ALA A 49 -0.92 14.32 -7.08
CA ALA A 49 -0.37 15.22 -8.08
C ALA A 49 -0.13 14.51 -9.43
N VAL A 50 0.38 13.27 -9.42
CA VAL A 50 0.56 12.45 -10.63
C VAL A 50 -0.77 12.25 -11.35
N PHE A 51 -1.81 11.82 -10.64
CA PHE A 51 -3.13 11.61 -11.27
C PHE A 51 -3.77 12.93 -11.75
N PHE A 52 -3.55 14.06 -11.06
CA PHE A 52 -4.00 15.37 -11.57
C PHE A 52 -3.31 15.76 -12.88
N VAL A 53 -2.02 15.51 -13.01
CA VAL A 53 -1.29 15.78 -14.26
C VAL A 53 -1.71 14.80 -15.35
N ARG A 54 -1.69 13.49 -15.07
CA ARG A 54 -1.86 12.42 -16.06
C ARG A 54 -3.30 12.30 -16.55
N ASP A 55 -4.23 12.17 -15.62
CA ASP A 55 -5.63 11.83 -15.91
C ASP A 55 -6.52 13.06 -15.81
N GLY A 56 -6.25 13.89 -14.81
CA GLY A 56 -6.86 15.20 -14.67
C GLY A 56 -6.47 16.17 -15.78
N GLN A 57 -5.30 15.98 -16.40
CA GLN A 57 -4.73 16.91 -17.39
C GLN A 57 -4.72 18.36 -16.89
N MET A 58 -4.53 18.53 -15.57
CA MET A 58 -4.43 19.83 -14.91
C MET A 58 -3.05 20.42 -15.19
N PRO A 59 -2.95 21.71 -15.54
CA PRO A 59 -1.66 22.39 -15.66
C PRO A 59 -0.84 22.28 -14.36
N GLY A 60 0.43 21.90 -14.45
CA GLY A 60 1.28 21.69 -13.27
C GLY A 60 1.43 22.94 -12.38
N ASN A 61 1.38 24.14 -12.96
CA ASN A 61 1.41 25.41 -12.23
C ASN A 61 0.13 25.68 -11.40
N HIS A 62 -0.90 24.85 -11.53
CA HIS A 62 -2.12 24.89 -10.71
C HIS A 62 -2.12 23.86 -9.57
N ILE A 63 -1.06 23.05 -9.46
CA ILE A 63 -0.92 22.02 -8.43
C ILE A 63 0.11 22.51 -7.41
N HIS A 64 -0.31 22.68 -6.16
CA HIS A 64 0.50 23.22 -5.07
C HIS A 64 0.65 22.15 -3.98
N ILE A 65 1.87 21.68 -3.77
CA ILE A 65 2.19 20.73 -2.69
C ILE A 65 2.78 21.54 -1.52
N LEU A 66 2.20 21.39 -0.33
CA LEU A 66 2.55 22.13 0.87
C LEU A 66 3.21 21.17 1.86
N GLU A 67 4.54 21.21 1.93
CA GLU A 67 5.34 20.36 2.83
C GLU A 67 5.96 21.17 3.98
N GLU A 68 5.90 20.63 5.19
CA GLU A 68 6.51 21.23 6.38
C GLU A 68 8.02 20.98 6.41
N LEU A 69 8.45 19.80 5.99
CA LEU A 69 9.84 19.37 5.98
C LEU A 69 10.62 19.97 4.80
N LYS A 70 11.96 19.90 4.90
CA LYS A 70 12.86 20.36 3.83
C LYS A 70 12.91 19.42 2.62
N LEU A 71 12.58 18.15 2.82
CA LEU A 71 12.62 17.12 1.80
C LEU A 71 11.24 16.48 1.70
N PRO A 72 10.83 16.08 0.50
CA PRO A 72 9.61 15.31 0.32
C PRO A 72 9.79 13.87 0.82
N SER A 73 8.74 13.04 0.68
CA SER A 73 8.70 11.58 0.91
C SER A 73 7.90 11.14 2.14
N GLY A 74 7.81 11.98 3.17
CA GLY A 74 7.06 11.64 4.40
C GLY A 74 7.58 10.35 5.05
N SER A 75 6.79 9.27 5.00
CA SER A 75 7.14 7.95 5.56
C SER A 75 7.98 7.06 4.63
N MET A 76 8.35 7.54 3.43
CA MET A 76 9.09 6.80 2.41
C MET A 76 10.56 7.22 2.32
N ASP A 77 11.13 7.80 3.37
CA ASP A 77 12.50 8.32 3.37
C ASP A 77 13.57 7.25 3.70
N GLY A 78 14.69 7.37 3.00
CA GLY A 78 15.96 6.74 3.34
C GLY A 78 17.05 7.80 3.18
N ILE A 79 17.72 8.16 4.28
CA ILE A 79 18.67 9.27 4.29
C ILE A 79 20.03 8.86 4.82
N LYS A 80 21.08 9.48 4.28
CA LYS A 80 22.40 9.47 4.93
C LYS A 80 22.47 10.66 5.87
N ASN A 81 22.49 10.39 7.17
CA ASN A 81 22.73 11.38 8.20
C ASN A 81 24.22 11.40 8.55
N ASP A 82 24.89 12.54 8.42
CA ASP A 82 26.35 12.63 8.63
C ASP A 82 26.80 12.26 10.05
N ARG A 83 25.91 12.36 11.04
CA ARG A 83 26.20 12.01 12.44
C ARG A 83 25.80 10.57 12.78
N LEU A 84 24.67 10.10 12.26
CA LEU A 84 24.03 8.84 12.65
C LEU A 84 24.23 7.70 11.65
N GLY A 85 24.73 8.00 10.45
CA GLY A 85 24.85 7.04 9.35
C GLY A 85 23.60 6.95 8.48
N TYR A 86 23.43 5.83 7.78
CA TYR A 86 22.23 5.57 6.98
C TYR A 86 21.04 5.27 7.87
N ILE A 87 19.91 5.91 7.58
CA ILE A 87 18.65 5.76 8.31
C ILE A 87 17.57 5.37 7.31
N ILE A 88 16.86 4.29 7.61
CA ILE A 88 15.67 3.83 6.88
C ILE A 88 14.51 3.86 7.88
N ARG A 89 13.45 4.62 7.62
CA ARG A 89 12.29 4.66 8.55
C ARG A 89 11.47 3.39 8.52
N GLY A 90 11.50 2.67 7.41
CA GLY A 90 10.91 1.35 7.28
C GLY A 90 11.07 0.81 5.87
N GLY A 91 11.10 -0.51 5.76
CA GLY A 91 10.94 -1.20 4.48
C GLY A 91 9.49 -1.10 3.99
N ARG A 92 9.30 -1.35 2.70
CA ARG A 92 7.98 -1.44 2.08
C ARG A 92 7.93 -2.69 1.26
N GLU A 93 7.17 -3.66 1.76
CA GLU A 93 6.83 -4.85 1.01
C GLU A 93 5.72 -4.50 0.02
N MET A 94 5.91 -4.90 -1.23
CA MET A 94 4.98 -4.63 -2.32
C MET A 94 4.58 -5.95 -2.96
N GLU A 95 3.36 -6.01 -3.49
CA GLU A 95 2.86 -7.23 -4.11
C GLU A 95 2.18 -6.92 -5.46
N PRO A 96 2.02 -7.93 -6.34
CA PRO A 96 1.56 -7.70 -7.72
C PRO A 96 0.16 -7.09 -7.87
N TYR A 97 -0.70 -7.23 -6.86
CA TYR A 97 -2.09 -6.75 -6.83
C TYR A 97 -2.25 -5.39 -6.12
N PHE A 98 -1.17 -4.61 -5.97
CA PHE A 98 -1.26 -3.18 -5.68
C PHE A 98 -1.76 -2.42 -6.92
N GLU A 99 -2.99 -2.71 -7.34
CA GLU A 99 -3.60 -2.33 -8.63
C GLU A 99 -3.40 -0.84 -8.97
N VAL A 100 -3.78 0.05 -8.05
CA VAL A 100 -3.71 1.51 -8.25
C VAL A 100 -2.27 2.02 -8.24
N LEU A 101 -1.40 1.37 -7.46
CA LEU A 101 0.01 1.74 -7.40
C LEU A 101 0.73 1.38 -8.71
N TRP A 102 0.43 0.21 -9.30
CA TRP A 102 1.03 -0.18 -10.56
C TRP A 102 0.47 0.58 -11.76
N ASP A 103 -0.81 0.98 -11.72
CA ASP A 103 -1.32 1.97 -12.66
C ASP A 103 -0.55 3.30 -12.56
N LEU A 104 -0.23 3.76 -11.36
CA LEU A 104 0.60 4.96 -11.19
C LEU A 104 2.02 4.77 -11.75
N PHE A 105 2.76 3.77 -11.29
CA PHE A 105 4.19 3.66 -11.56
C PHE A 105 4.53 3.25 -13.00
N ARG A 106 3.60 2.65 -13.76
CA ARG A 106 3.80 2.46 -15.22
C ARG A 106 3.92 3.78 -16.01
N SER A 107 3.53 4.90 -15.41
CA SER A 107 3.57 6.22 -16.04
C SER A 107 4.68 7.13 -15.53
N ILE A 108 5.45 6.68 -14.53
CA ILE A 108 6.59 7.42 -13.98
C ILE A 108 7.86 6.89 -14.63
N PRO A 109 8.64 7.73 -15.35
CA PRO A 109 9.92 7.32 -15.91
C PRO A 109 10.90 6.89 -14.82
N SER A 110 11.71 5.87 -15.12
CA SER A 110 12.84 5.49 -14.29
C SER A 110 13.89 6.61 -14.22
N LEU A 111 14.61 6.65 -13.09
CA LEU A 111 15.76 7.52 -12.89
C LEU A 111 17.04 6.97 -13.54
N GLU A 112 17.16 5.65 -13.69
CA GLU A 112 18.32 4.98 -14.31
C GLU A 112 18.23 4.99 -15.84
N ASN A 113 17.03 4.72 -16.39
CA ASN A 113 16.73 4.83 -17.81
C ASN A 113 15.33 5.44 -18.06
N PRO A 114 15.24 6.71 -18.49
CA PRO A 114 13.97 7.38 -18.76
C PRO A 114 13.12 6.77 -19.89
N ASP A 115 13.67 5.86 -20.72
CA ASP A 115 12.91 5.12 -21.74
C ASP A 115 12.05 3.99 -21.15
N HIS A 116 12.20 3.72 -19.84
CA HIS A 116 11.45 2.72 -19.10
C HIS A 116 10.70 3.35 -17.94
N SER A 117 9.61 2.72 -17.51
CA SER A 117 8.89 3.13 -16.31
C SER A 117 9.48 2.50 -15.04
N ILE A 118 9.14 3.06 -13.88
CA ILE A 118 9.46 2.44 -12.58
C ILE A 118 8.84 1.05 -12.48
N LEU A 119 7.65 0.82 -13.05
CA LEU A 119 7.06 -0.52 -13.09
C LEU A 119 7.94 -1.51 -13.87
N ASP A 120 8.50 -1.10 -15.01
CA ASP A 120 9.32 -2.00 -15.85
C ASP A 120 10.55 -2.49 -15.08
N GLU A 121 11.29 -1.57 -14.45
CA GLU A 121 12.47 -1.92 -13.65
C GLU A 121 12.11 -2.78 -12.43
N PHE A 122 11.05 -2.40 -11.71
CA PHE A 122 10.58 -3.18 -10.57
C PHE A 122 10.19 -4.61 -10.99
N TYR A 123 9.51 -4.74 -12.14
CA TYR A 123 9.09 -6.02 -12.69
C TYR A 123 10.29 -6.90 -13.10
N TRP A 124 11.26 -6.35 -13.82
CA TRP A 124 12.45 -7.10 -14.25
C TRP A 124 13.29 -7.54 -13.06
N LEU A 125 13.56 -6.63 -12.12
CA LEU A 125 14.34 -6.94 -10.93
C LEU A 125 13.73 -8.10 -10.14
N ASN A 126 12.42 -8.07 -9.87
CA ASN A 126 11.76 -9.13 -9.10
C ASN A 126 11.60 -10.44 -9.88
N LYS A 127 11.83 -10.44 -11.20
CA LYS A 127 11.95 -11.66 -12.02
C LYS A 127 13.36 -12.23 -12.02
N GLU A 128 14.38 -11.35 -12.01
CA GLU A 128 15.79 -11.72 -11.96
C GLU A 128 16.20 -12.23 -10.58
N ASP A 129 15.74 -11.57 -9.52
CA ASP A 129 15.99 -11.92 -8.12
C ASP A 129 14.67 -12.04 -7.34
N PRO A 130 13.96 -13.17 -7.45
CA PRO A 130 12.68 -13.35 -6.77
C PRO A 130 12.88 -13.42 -5.24
N CYS A 131 12.13 -12.59 -4.51
CA CYS A 131 12.19 -12.55 -3.05
C CYS A 131 11.59 -13.82 -2.42
N TYR A 132 12.35 -14.48 -1.53
CA TYR A 132 11.88 -15.54 -0.66
C TYR A 132 12.74 -15.64 0.61
N ALA A 133 12.16 -16.09 1.72
CA ALA A 133 12.88 -16.34 2.95
C ALA A 133 13.35 -17.80 3.04
N LYS A 134 14.61 -18.03 3.39
CA LYS A 134 15.14 -19.38 3.71
C LYS A 134 14.85 -19.78 5.17
N THR A 135 14.71 -18.78 6.04
CA THR A 135 14.36 -18.92 7.45
C THR A 135 13.65 -17.63 7.83
N HIS A 136 12.44 -17.74 8.36
CA HIS A 136 11.65 -16.58 8.77
C HIS A 136 11.82 -16.31 10.27
N VAL A 137 11.87 -17.37 11.08
CA VAL A 137 11.94 -17.25 12.55
C VAL A 137 13.16 -17.95 13.11
N ILE A 138 13.89 -17.23 13.96
CA ILE A 138 14.99 -17.77 14.76
C ILE A 138 14.69 -17.68 16.26
N HIS A 139 15.12 -18.69 17.00
CA HIS A 139 15.13 -18.73 18.46
C HIS A 139 16.52 -19.14 18.95
N GLU A 140 16.71 -19.19 20.27
CA GLU A 140 17.94 -19.72 20.88
C GLU A 140 19.25 -19.18 20.28
N ARG A 141 19.32 -17.87 20.06
CA ARG A 141 20.51 -17.18 19.52
C ARG A 141 20.92 -17.66 18.12
N GLY A 142 19.95 -17.84 17.22
CA GLY A 142 20.20 -18.01 15.78
C GLY A 142 19.81 -19.37 15.19
N LYS A 143 19.07 -20.19 15.93
CA LYS A 143 18.54 -21.46 15.41
C LYS A 143 17.17 -21.25 14.80
N ALA A 144 16.90 -21.80 13.63
CA ALA A 144 15.55 -21.83 13.08
C ALA A 144 14.60 -22.60 14.00
N ILE A 145 13.34 -22.17 14.10
CA ILE A 145 12.31 -22.96 14.80
C ILE A 145 12.05 -24.28 14.03
N PRO A 146 11.69 -25.39 14.72
CA PRO A 146 11.57 -26.70 14.07
C PRO A 146 10.50 -26.81 12.98
N ASP A 147 9.46 -25.97 13.03
CA ASP A 147 8.30 -25.98 12.15
C ASP A 147 8.14 -24.66 11.37
N ASP A 148 9.27 -23.97 11.11
CA ASP A 148 9.31 -22.78 10.25
C ASP A 148 8.68 -23.10 8.88
N GLY A 149 7.84 -22.18 8.39
CA GLY A 149 7.03 -22.35 7.20
C GLY A 149 5.70 -23.13 7.39
N LYS A 150 5.44 -23.72 8.57
CA LYS A 150 4.10 -24.23 8.93
C LYS A 150 3.32 -23.18 9.69
N LEU A 151 1.99 -23.14 9.51
CA LEU A 151 1.10 -22.20 10.18
C LEU A 151 0.67 -22.63 11.59
N THR A 152 0.76 -23.92 11.91
CA THR A 152 0.44 -24.54 13.22
C THR A 152 -0.91 -24.13 13.82
N LEU A 153 -1.89 -23.78 12.97
CA LEU A 153 -3.27 -23.50 13.38
C LEU A 153 -4.00 -24.79 13.78
N SER A 154 -4.73 -24.75 14.89
CA SER A 154 -5.69 -25.79 15.28
C SER A 154 -6.99 -25.66 14.47
N GLU A 155 -7.84 -26.69 14.49
CA GLU A 155 -9.18 -26.62 13.88
C GLU A 155 -10.03 -25.50 14.48
N LYS A 156 -9.85 -25.22 15.78
CA LYS A 156 -10.52 -24.12 16.48
C LYS A 156 -10.04 -22.76 15.96
N ALA A 157 -8.73 -22.55 15.90
CA ALA A 157 -8.16 -21.31 15.38
C ALA A 157 -8.56 -21.05 13.91
N ILE A 158 -8.61 -22.11 13.08
CA ILE A 158 -9.12 -22.02 11.71
C ILE A 158 -10.59 -21.58 11.71
N LYS A 159 -11.42 -22.16 12.58
CA LYS A 159 -12.83 -21.77 12.69
C LYS A 159 -12.97 -20.31 13.10
N GLU A 160 -12.18 -19.82 14.06
CA GLU A 160 -12.19 -18.41 14.49
C GLU A 160 -11.84 -17.46 13.34
N ILE A 161 -10.83 -17.81 12.52
CA ILE A 161 -10.47 -17.03 11.32
C ILE A 161 -11.64 -16.99 10.33
N ILE A 162 -12.30 -18.13 10.08
CA ILE A 162 -13.45 -18.20 9.18
C ILE A 162 -14.62 -17.38 9.73
N ASP A 163 -14.89 -17.47 11.03
CA ASP A 163 -15.95 -16.70 11.69
C ASP A 163 -15.69 -15.19 11.55
N LEU A 164 -14.44 -14.74 11.69
CA LEU A 164 -14.05 -13.34 11.43
C LEU A 164 -14.27 -12.94 9.98
N ILE A 165 -13.85 -13.75 9.00
CA ILE A 165 -14.02 -13.46 7.57
C ILE A 165 -15.51 -13.35 7.19
N LEU A 166 -16.37 -14.17 7.81
CA LEU A 166 -17.81 -14.15 7.58
C LEU A 166 -18.55 -13.08 8.40
N MET A 167 -17.85 -12.41 9.32
CA MET A 167 -18.44 -11.36 10.15
C MET A 167 -18.64 -10.09 9.33
N PRO A 168 -19.85 -9.49 9.34
CA PRO A 168 -20.05 -8.18 8.74
C PRO A 168 -19.16 -7.13 9.42
N GLU A 169 -18.52 -6.27 8.63
CA GLU A 169 -17.65 -5.19 9.14
C GLU A 169 -18.37 -4.29 10.16
N SER A 170 -19.69 -4.10 10.01
CA SER A 170 -20.51 -3.34 10.95
C SER A 170 -20.57 -3.91 12.37
N LYS A 171 -20.06 -5.13 12.59
CA LYS A 171 -19.93 -5.74 13.91
C LYS A 171 -18.53 -5.64 14.52
N LEU A 172 -17.55 -5.08 13.79
CA LEU A 172 -16.15 -5.02 14.20
C LEU A 172 -15.75 -3.66 14.78
N GLU A 173 -16.70 -2.74 14.95
CA GLU A 173 -16.42 -1.43 15.52
C GLU A 173 -15.92 -1.54 16.98
N ASN A 174 -14.73 -1.00 17.24
CA ASN A 174 -14.05 -1.06 18.55
C ASN A 174 -13.82 -2.47 19.11
N VAL A 175 -13.81 -3.49 18.24
CA VAL A 175 -13.49 -4.88 18.62
C VAL A 175 -11.99 -5.10 18.47
N GLN A 176 -11.37 -5.68 19.50
CA GLN A 176 -9.93 -5.99 19.53
C GLN A 176 -9.66 -7.41 19.02
N ILE A 177 -8.42 -7.70 18.61
CA ILE A 177 -8.07 -9.02 18.05
C ILE A 177 -8.18 -10.08 19.15
N ASP A 178 -7.73 -9.77 20.36
CA ASP A 178 -7.85 -10.62 21.57
C ASP A 178 -9.28 -10.84 22.09
N GLN A 179 -10.27 -10.15 21.53
CA GLN A 179 -11.70 -10.39 21.80
C GLN A 179 -12.32 -11.38 20.82
N ILE A 180 -11.67 -11.64 19.68
CA ILE A 180 -12.12 -12.57 18.65
C ILE A 180 -11.39 -13.91 18.73
N PHE A 181 -10.08 -13.86 18.98
CA PHE A 181 -9.20 -15.01 18.97
C PHE A 181 -8.77 -15.41 20.37
N ASP A 182 -8.53 -16.71 20.56
CA ASP A 182 -8.04 -17.21 21.84
C ASP A 182 -6.57 -17.64 21.81
N ASP A 183 -6.14 -18.22 22.92
CA ASP A 183 -4.79 -18.75 23.13
C ASP A 183 -4.30 -19.71 22.04
N GLU A 184 -5.17 -20.49 21.40
CA GLU A 184 -4.76 -21.43 20.35
C GLU A 184 -4.34 -20.69 19.07
N PHE A 185 -5.04 -19.62 18.72
CA PHE A 185 -4.64 -18.73 17.63
C PHE A 185 -3.33 -18.00 17.94
N PHE A 186 -3.22 -17.38 19.12
CA PHE A 186 -2.03 -16.59 19.48
C PHE A 186 -0.75 -17.43 19.65
N LYS A 187 -0.87 -18.73 19.94
CA LYS A 187 0.27 -19.66 20.01
C LYS A 187 0.67 -20.22 18.64
N SER A 188 -0.11 -19.95 17.58
CA SER A 188 0.18 -20.44 16.24
C SER A 188 1.34 -19.66 15.58
N ASN A 189 2.05 -20.34 14.69
CA ASN A 189 3.05 -19.75 13.83
C ASN A 189 2.39 -18.78 12.83
N PHE A 190 1.11 -19.00 12.47
CA PHE A 190 0.33 -18.04 11.69
C PHE A 190 0.32 -16.66 12.36
N TRP A 191 -0.04 -16.57 13.64
CA TRP A 191 -0.03 -15.29 14.36
C TRP A 191 1.37 -14.69 14.41
N LEU A 192 2.39 -15.49 14.70
CA LEU A 192 3.78 -15.05 14.72
C LEU A 192 4.21 -14.41 13.40
N TYR A 193 3.90 -15.03 12.26
CA TYR A 193 4.20 -14.46 10.95
C TYR A 193 3.37 -13.19 10.71
N TRP A 194 2.07 -13.28 10.97
CA TRP A 194 1.12 -12.19 10.69
C TRP A 194 1.46 -10.91 11.46
N CYS A 195 1.64 -11.02 12.78
CA CYS A 195 1.87 -9.87 13.64
C CYS A 195 3.23 -9.22 13.36
N THR A 196 4.26 -9.99 13.03
CA THR A 196 5.59 -9.45 12.75
C THR A 196 5.71 -8.84 11.35
N MET A 197 5.05 -9.41 10.33
CA MET A 197 5.04 -8.86 8.97
C MET A 197 4.21 -7.58 8.88
N PHE A 198 3.08 -7.52 9.59
CA PHE A 198 2.11 -6.41 9.46
C PHE A 198 2.03 -5.49 10.68
N ALA A 199 2.86 -5.72 11.71
CA ALA A 199 2.92 -4.95 12.94
C ALA A 199 1.55 -4.85 13.67
N PHE A 200 0.79 -5.95 13.68
CA PHE A 200 -0.42 -6.05 14.50
C PHE A 200 -0.08 -6.30 15.96
N GLU A 201 -0.83 -5.64 16.85
CA GLU A 201 -0.88 -5.94 18.28
C GLU A 201 -2.18 -6.70 18.58
N PRO A 202 -2.23 -7.50 19.68
CA PRO A 202 -3.46 -8.17 20.13
C PRO A 202 -4.63 -7.21 20.41
#